data_AF-A0A8T5ID98-F1
#
_entry.id   AF-A0A8T5ID98-F1
#
_cell.length_a   1.000
_cell.length_b   1.000
_cell.length_c   1.000
_cell.angle_alpha   90.00
_cell.angle_beta   90.00
_cell.angle_gamma   90.00
#
_symmetry.space_group_name_H-M   'P 1'
#
loop_
_entity.id
_entity.type
_entity.pdbx_description
1 polymer ?
#
loop_
_entity_poly.entity_id
_entity_poly.type
_entity_poly.pdbx_seq_one_letter_code
_entity_poly.pdbx_strand_id
1 'polypeptide(L)'
;MSEWTMKNRYDWMHNELEMTPAEIGKVDGISRGAVCKRMEKRGLKRRSKAEARKKRAIADKNNFLEKYRDRYDWMYNDLGMNTNEIAKVDNSSNTTICHRMDVCELDRRSLAGSTQKNISKEEKDRYDWMYNDLGMTTKEIGKVNGTSAGTVCSDMDSCGLERRGRAESHLGKKLSNETKKKISDSHYTPEAIERDRIHGILTCERIRLQKYHVDKRFYSDSIEEGAVALMLEDYVIGKKGIKEGVNFQVKDRGIDNGGIDFLVNDEFLEWHPIQDYDEKDRDVRVMYRELKKDARTPEGQKTVNEWRKDHRDELAVDYWMKRQGAVDDSGYAGANVELARNERELYDFMVKHGADVSYTAFRKDFNDKKKYVKTCKVLREAA
;
A
#
# COMPACT_ATOMS: atom_id res chain seq x y z
N MET A 1 -3.58 18.03 59.47
CA MET A 1 -3.39 16.56 59.45
C MET A 1 -2.27 16.19 60.41
N SER A 2 -2.48 15.20 61.28
CA SER A 2 -1.46 14.72 62.21
C SER A 2 -0.26 14.09 61.45
N GLU A 3 0.93 14.05 62.05
CA GLU A 3 2.09 13.39 61.43
C GLU A 3 1.82 11.91 61.12
N TRP A 4 0.97 11.26 61.93
CA TRP A 4 0.52 9.87 61.77
C TRP A 4 -0.37 9.68 60.53
N THR A 5 -1.34 10.57 60.29
CA THR A 5 -2.20 10.51 59.09
C THR A 5 -1.41 10.75 57.80
N MET A 6 -0.42 11.65 57.83
CA MET A 6 0.47 11.87 56.68
C MET A 6 1.42 10.69 56.43
N LYS A 7 1.89 9.99 57.48
CA LYS A 7 2.69 8.77 57.31
C LYS A 7 1.88 7.68 56.63
N ASN A 8 0.69 7.39 57.12
CA ASN A 8 -0.18 6.37 56.53
C ASN A 8 -0.56 6.72 55.09
N ARG A 9 -0.74 8.00 54.77
CA ARG A 9 -1.07 8.44 53.41
C ARG A 9 0.09 8.23 52.42
N TYR A 10 1.33 8.54 52.81
CA TYR A 10 2.51 8.31 51.95
C TYR A 10 2.89 6.84 51.89
N ASP A 11 2.69 6.10 52.99
CA ASP A 11 2.86 4.66 53.06
C ASP A 11 1.86 3.96 52.12
N TRP A 12 0.58 4.30 52.21
CA TRP A 12 -0.46 3.83 51.31
C TRP A 12 -0.18 4.21 49.85
N MET A 13 0.13 5.47 49.54
CA MET A 13 0.45 5.86 48.16
C MET A 13 1.70 5.14 47.61
N HIS A 14 2.74 4.96 48.43
CA HIS A 14 4.02 4.39 47.97
C HIS A 14 4.05 2.86 47.96
N ASN A 15 3.41 2.21 48.94
CA ASN A 15 3.46 0.76 49.13
C ASN A 15 2.20 0.07 48.60
N GLU A 16 1.01 0.65 48.81
CA GLU A 16 -0.27 0.05 48.40
C GLU A 16 -0.68 0.46 46.98
N LEU A 17 -0.63 1.77 46.67
CA LEU A 17 -0.89 2.28 45.31
C LEU A 17 0.34 2.27 44.41
N GLU A 18 1.48 1.81 44.94
CA GLU A 18 2.76 1.70 44.25
C GLU A 18 3.29 2.96 43.54
N MET A 19 2.77 4.15 43.87
CA MET A 19 3.11 5.40 43.21
C MET A 19 4.57 5.79 43.40
N THR A 20 5.17 6.34 42.35
CA THR A 20 6.53 6.89 42.41
C THR A 20 6.56 8.21 43.18
N PRO A 21 7.70 8.63 43.75
CA PRO A 21 7.82 9.94 44.39
C PRO A 21 7.50 11.14 43.47
N ALA A 22 7.51 10.95 42.15
CA ALA A 22 7.10 11.96 41.18
C ALA A 22 5.57 12.02 41.04
N GLU A 23 4.89 10.89 40.99
CA GLU A 23 3.42 10.80 40.94
C GLU A 23 2.77 11.26 42.25
N ILE A 24 3.35 10.87 43.39
CA ILE A 24 2.95 11.41 44.70
C ILE A 24 3.11 12.92 44.72
N GLY A 25 4.21 13.43 44.13
CA GLY A 25 4.44 14.87 43.98
C GLY A 25 3.39 15.58 43.13
N LYS A 26 2.93 14.95 42.04
CA LYS A 26 1.83 15.46 41.22
C LYS A 26 0.51 15.49 41.99
N VAL A 27 0.19 14.43 42.74
CA VAL A 27 -1.03 14.35 43.56
C VAL A 27 -1.03 15.36 44.70
N ASP A 28 0.12 15.60 45.33
CA ASP A 28 0.24 16.54 46.44
C ASP A 28 0.64 17.97 46.03
N GLY A 29 0.84 18.24 44.72
CA GLY A 29 1.26 19.55 44.22
C GLY A 29 2.64 20.00 44.71
N ILE A 30 3.54 19.06 45.00
CA ILE A 30 4.88 19.33 45.56
C ILE A 30 5.98 18.67 44.74
N SER A 31 7.20 19.22 44.83
CA SER A 31 8.33 18.67 44.09
C SER A 31 8.69 17.25 44.55
N ARG A 32 9.15 16.41 43.61
CA ARG A 32 9.70 15.07 43.88
C ARG A 32 10.72 15.08 45.02
N GLY A 33 11.56 16.11 45.10
CA GLY A 33 12.56 16.27 46.15
C GLY A 33 11.93 16.43 47.54
N ALA A 34 10.84 17.20 47.64
CA ALA A 34 10.09 17.38 48.87
C ALA A 34 9.41 16.06 49.32
N VAL A 35 8.83 15.30 48.38
CA VAL A 35 8.27 13.96 48.64
C VAL A 35 9.34 13.04 49.24
N CYS A 36 10.54 12.99 48.64
CA CYS A 36 11.62 12.12 49.09
C CYS A 36 12.07 12.44 50.52
N LYS A 37 12.26 13.72 50.85
CA LYS A 37 12.61 14.16 52.22
C LYS A 37 11.51 13.79 53.22
N ARG A 38 10.24 13.91 52.82
CA ARG A 38 9.08 13.57 53.65
C ARG A 38 8.95 12.08 53.92
N MET A 39 9.28 11.23 52.95
CA MET A 39 9.33 9.78 53.09
C MET A 39 10.46 9.35 54.03
N GLU A 40 11.65 9.92 53.85
CA GLU A 40 12.83 9.63 54.66
C GLU A 40 12.64 10.00 56.13
N LYS A 41 12.10 11.19 56.42
CA LYS A 41 11.75 11.62 57.79
C LYS A 41 10.77 10.66 58.49
N ARG A 42 10.00 9.90 57.71
CA ARG A 42 8.95 8.98 58.20
C ARG A 42 9.37 7.51 58.21
N GLY A 43 10.64 7.22 57.89
CA GLY A 43 11.19 5.86 57.89
C GLY A 43 10.76 5.00 56.70
N LEU A 44 10.22 5.59 55.63
CA LEU A 44 9.86 4.85 54.42
C LEU A 44 11.11 4.61 53.58
N LYS A 45 11.49 3.33 53.42
CA LYS A 45 12.61 2.95 52.56
C LYS A 45 12.30 3.30 51.11
N ARG A 46 13.22 4.05 50.50
CA ARG A 46 13.14 4.36 49.08
C ARG A 46 13.38 3.08 48.29
N ARG A 47 12.55 2.81 47.28
CA ARG A 47 12.86 1.78 46.28
C ARG A 47 14.20 2.11 45.64
N SER A 48 15.06 1.10 45.52
CA SER A 48 16.33 1.22 44.81
C SER A 48 16.09 1.54 43.33
N LYS A 49 17.10 2.12 42.65
CA LYS A 49 17.02 2.35 41.20
C LYS A 49 16.76 1.05 40.42
N ALA A 50 17.24 -0.09 40.92
CA ALA A 50 17.03 -1.40 40.31
C ALA A 50 15.56 -1.86 40.45
N GLU A 51 14.96 -1.70 41.63
CA GLU A 51 13.54 -2.04 41.86
C GLU A 51 12.60 -1.14 41.06
N ALA A 52 12.90 0.17 40.98
CA ALA A 52 12.13 1.10 40.16
C ALA A 52 12.20 0.75 38.67
N ARG A 53 13.36 0.31 38.16
CA ARG A 53 13.53 -0.16 36.77
C ARG A 53 12.76 -1.46 36.51
N LYS A 54 12.84 -2.43 37.41
CA LYS A 54 12.09 -3.70 37.29
C LYS A 54 10.58 -3.45 37.22
N LYS A 55 10.04 -2.57 38.08
CA LYS A 55 8.60 -2.25 38.08
C LYS A 55 8.16 -1.46 36.85
N ARG A 56 8.96 -0.50 36.37
CA ARG A 56 8.66 0.18 35.10
C ARG A 56 8.63 -0.82 33.94
N ALA A 57 9.57 -1.76 33.89
CA ALA A 57 9.55 -2.80 32.86
C ALA A 57 8.29 -3.70 32.94
N ILE A 58 7.79 -4.00 34.14
CA ILE A 58 6.53 -4.74 34.33
C ILE A 58 5.32 -3.91 33.87
N ALA A 59 5.26 -2.62 34.22
CA ALA A 59 4.19 -1.73 33.79
C ALA A 59 4.19 -1.54 32.25
N ASP A 60 5.37 -1.39 31.65
CA ASP A 60 5.53 -1.29 30.19
C ASP A 60 5.13 -2.62 29.51
N LYS A 61 5.47 -3.78 30.10
CA LYS A 61 5.00 -5.10 29.64
C LYS A 61 3.47 -5.19 29.68
N ASN A 62 2.84 -4.82 30.80
CA ASN A 62 1.39 -4.91 30.96
C ASN A 62 0.62 -3.98 30.02
N ASN A 63 1.09 -2.75 29.83
CA ASN A 63 0.50 -1.80 28.88
C ASN A 63 0.65 -2.29 27.43
N PHE A 64 1.79 -2.93 27.12
CA PHE A 64 1.98 -3.57 25.82
C PHE A 64 1.02 -4.76 25.63
N LEU A 65 0.86 -5.62 26.64
CA LEU A 65 -0.06 -6.76 26.60
C LEU A 65 -1.51 -6.32 26.37
N GLU A 66 -2.00 -5.35 27.14
CA GLU A 66 -3.36 -4.83 27.03
C GLU A 66 -3.66 -4.25 25.64
N LYS A 67 -2.65 -3.70 24.97
CA LYS A 67 -2.83 -3.04 23.68
C LYS A 67 -2.63 -3.97 22.47
N TYR A 68 -1.78 -4.98 22.58
CA TYR A 68 -1.31 -5.73 21.41
C TYR A 68 -1.51 -7.24 21.47
N ARG A 69 -1.85 -7.82 22.63
CA ARG A 69 -2.01 -9.28 22.77
C ARG A 69 -3.13 -9.80 21.88
N ASP A 70 -4.35 -9.27 22.03
CA ASP A 70 -5.52 -9.72 21.26
C ASP A 70 -5.33 -9.51 19.75
N ARG A 71 -4.66 -8.43 19.37
CA ARG A 71 -4.35 -8.13 17.97
C ARG A 71 -3.41 -9.19 17.37
N TYR A 72 -2.33 -9.55 18.06
CA TYR A 72 -1.41 -10.57 17.53
C TYR A 72 -1.99 -11.99 17.63
N ASP A 73 -2.80 -12.27 18.64
CA ASP A 73 -3.51 -13.54 18.77
C ASP A 73 -4.50 -13.73 17.62
N TRP A 74 -5.36 -12.73 17.35
CA TRP A 74 -6.29 -12.73 16.22
C TRP A 74 -5.56 -12.87 14.87
N MET A 75 -4.48 -12.11 14.65
CA MET A 75 -3.72 -12.21 13.40
C MET A 75 -3.06 -13.59 13.23
N TYR A 76 -2.54 -14.18 14.31
CA TYR A 76 -1.75 -15.40 14.21
C TYR A 76 -2.59 -16.67 14.25
N ASN A 77 -3.60 -16.73 15.13
CA ASN A 77 -4.43 -17.91 15.37
C ASN A 77 -5.74 -17.87 14.58
N ASP A 78 -6.44 -16.73 14.54
CA ASP A 78 -7.76 -16.66 13.87
C ASP A 78 -7.64 -16.42 12.35
N LEU A 79 -6.74 -15.51 11.94
CA LEU A 79 -6.46 -15.25 10.53
C LEU A 79 -5.41 -16.19 9.93
N GLY A 80 -4.76 -17.01 10.77
CA GLY A 80 -3.75 -18.00 10.35
C GLY A 80 -2.44 -17.41 9.83
N MET A 81 -2.20 -16.10 9.98
CA MET A 81 -1.03 -15.41 9.41
C MET A 81 0.27 -15.93 10.02
N ASN A 82 1.34 -15.95 9.22
CA ASN A 82 2.69 -16.24 9.72
C ASN A 82 3.40 -14.97 10.21
N THR A 83 4.49 -15.13 10.96
CA THR A 83 5.19 -14.00 11.60
C THR A 83 5.79 -13.01 10.60
N ASN A 84 6.10 -13.43 9.37
CA ASN A 84 6.54 -12.51 8.31
C ASN A 84 5.39 -11.68 7.74
N GLU A 85 4.19 -12.23 7.66
CA GLU A 85 3.00 -11.51 7.22
C GLU A 85 2.55 -10.50 8.29
N ILE A 86 2.58 -10.91 9.55
CA ILE A 86 2.33 -10.01 10.69
C ILE A 86 3.38 -8.88 10.71
N ALA A 87 4.65 -9.20 10.45
CA ALA A 87 5.73 -8.21 10.38
C ALA A 87 5.49 -7.16 9.28
N LYS A 88 4.97 -7.58 8.12
CA LYS A 88 4.58 -6.65 7.05
C LYS A 88 3.40 -5.77 7.45
N VAL A 89 2.38 -6.32 8.11
CA VAL A 89 1.20 -5.57 8.55
C VAL A 89 1.56 -4.56 9.65
N ASP A 90 2.48 -4.93 10.53
CA ASP A 90 2.84 -4.12 11.69
C ASP A 90 4.09 -3.25 11.46
N ASN A 91 4.51 -3.14 10.19
CA ASN A 91 5.70 -2.41 9.74
C ASN A 91 6.92 -2.63 10.66
N SER A 92 7.16 -3.89 11.00
CA SER A 92 8.18 -4.31 11.95
C SER A 92 9.01 -5.44 11.33
N SER A 93 10.17 -5.74 11.92
CA SER A 93 10.93 -6.91 11.47
C SER A 93 10.27 -8.20 11.96
N ASN A 94 10.49 -9.33 11.24
CA ASN A 94 10.06 -10.64 11.70
C ASN A 94 10.60 -10.96 13.11
N THR A 95 11.85 -10.59 13.40
CA THR A 95 12.47 -10.72 14.71
C THR A 95 11.73 -9.92 15.78
N THR A 96 11.31 -8.70 15.45
CA THR A 96 10.51 -7.84 16.33
C THR A 96 9.16 -8.47 16.63
N ILE A 97 8.50 -9.07 15.65
CA ILE A 97 7.21 -9.76 15.85
C ILE A 97 7.39 -11.01 16.71
N CYS A 98 8.38 -11.85 16.43
CA CYS A 98 8.68 -13.01 17.26
C CYS A 98 8.90 -12.60 18.73
N HIS A 99 9.69 -11.56 18.96
CA HIS A 99 9.92 -11.05 20.32
C HIS A 99 8.65 -10.51 20.98
N ARG A 100 7.81 -9.78 20.23
CA ARG A 100 6.53 -9.26 20.74
C ARG A 100 5.54 -10.37 21.06
N MET A 101 5.49 -11.43 20.25
CA MET A 101 4.68 -12.63 20.50
C MET A 101 5.18 -13.39 21.74
N ASP A 102 6.49 -13.51 21.92
CA ASP A 102 7.08 -14.09 23.14
C ASP A 102 6.71 -13.26 24.39
N VAL A 103 6.72 -11.93 24.29
CA VAL A 103 6.27 -11.03 25.36
C VAL A 103 4.78 -11.18 25.65
N CYS A 104 3.96 -11.44 24.60
CA CYS A 104 2.53 -11.72 24.67
C CYS A 104 2.16 -13.13 25.13
N GLU A 105 3.17 -13.99 25.37
CA GLU A 105 2.99 -15.39 25.76
C GLU A 105 2.11 -16.15 24.73
N LEU A 106 2.29 -15.83 23.44
CA LEU A 106 1.66 -16.53 22.33
C LEU A 106 2.57 -17.67 21.87
N ASP A 107 2.08 -18.90 21.97
CA ASP A 107 2.81 -20.08 21.53
C ASP A 107 3.01 -20.03 20.00
N ARG A 108 4.26 -19.81 19.61
CA ARG A 108 4.65 -19.85 18.20
C ARG A 108 4.60 -21.31 17.73
N ARG A 109 3.89 -21.54 16.62
CA ARG A 109 3.86 -22.84 15.94
C ARG A 109 5.30 -23.33 15.74
N SER A 110 5.59 -24.56 16.17
CA SER A 110 6.94 -25.10 16.10
C SER A 110 7.42 -25.15 14.64
N LEU A 111 8.73 -24.96 14.41
CA LEU A 111 9.33 -25.06 13.07
C LEU A 111 9.11 -26.43 12.40
N ALA A 112 8.79 -27.46 13.19
CA ALA A 112 8.42 -28.79 12.71
C ALA A 112 6.91 -28.92 12.42
N GLY A 113 6.07 -28.09 13.05
CA GLY A 113 4.63 -28.01 12.79
C GLY A 113 4.26 -26.97 11.72
N SER A 114 5.17 -26.09 11.31
CA SER A 114 4.95 -25.09 10.24
C SER A 114 5.28 -25.58 8.84
N THR A 115 5.83 -26.80 8.69
CA THR A 115 6.33 -27.32 7.41
C THR A 115 5.48 -28.43 6.82
N GLN A 116 4.55 -29.03 7.55
CA GLN A 116 3.52 -29.85 6.91
C GLN A 116 2.42 -28.93 6.41
N LYS A 117 2.69 -28.34 5.25
CA LYS A 117 1.60 -27.92 4.37
C LYS A 117 0.79 -29.19 4.11
N ASN A 118 -0.44 -29.27 4.63
CA ASN A 118 -1.37 -30.31 4.25
C ASN A 118 -1.78 -30.02 2.81
N ILE A 119 -0.92 -30.46 1.90
CA ILE A 119 -1.16 -30.37 0.47
C ILE A 119 -2.34 -31.29 0.20
N SER A 120 -3.40 -30.68 -0.30
CA SER A 120 -4.61 -31.39 -0.68
C SER A 120 -4.30 -32.49 -1.70
N LYS A 121 -5.16 -33.51 -1.79
CA LYS A 121 -4.98 -34.57 -2.80
C LYS A 121 -4.94 -33.98 -4.20
N GLU A 122 -5.75 -32.95 -4.44
CA GLU A 122 -5.84 -32.19 -5.67
C GLU A 122 -4.52 -31.46 -6.01
N GLU A 123 -3.87 -30.84 -5.02
CA GLU A 123 -2.56 -30.21 -5.22
C GLU A 123 -1.45 -31.25 -5.46
N LYS A 124 -1.50 -32.40 -4.79
CA LYS A 124 -0.56 -33.51 -5.06
C LYS A 124 -0.71 -34.02 -6.49
N ASP A 125 -1.92 -34.32 -6.92
CA ASP A 125 -2.22 -34.81 -8.27
C ASP A 125 -1.80 -33.77 -9.33
N ARG A 126 -1.96 -32.47 -9.02
CA ARG A 126 -1.49 -31.38 -9.88
C ARG A 126 0.05 -31.34 -9.98
N TYR A 127 0.76 -31.47 -8.86
CA TYR A 127 2.22 -31.50 -8.88
C TYR A 127 2.75 -32.74 -9.63
N ASP A 128 2.12 -33.89 -9.46
CA ASP A 128 2.46 -35.13 -10.15
C ASP A 128 2.26 -35.00 -11.66
N TRP A 129 1.09 -34.53 -12.10
CA TRP A 129 0.78 -34.28 -13.50
C TRP A 129 1.75 -33.26 -14.15
N MET A 130 2.01 -32.14 -13.48
CA MET A 130 2.95 -31.12 -14.01
C MET A 130 4.38 -31.63 -14.07
N TYR A 131 4.81 -32.36 -13.04
CA TYR A 131 6.18 -32.82 -12.95
C TYR A 131 6.43 -34.03 -13.84
N ASN A 132 5.67 -35.11 -13.67
CA ASN A 132 5.90 -36.41 -14.31
C ASN A 132 5.27 -36.50 -15.70
N ASP A 133 4.02 -36.06 -15.89
CA ASP A 133 3.33 -36.20 -17.18
C ASP A 133 3.73 -35.11 -18.18
N LEU A 134 3.82 -33.85 -17.71
CA LEU A 134 4.23 -32.72 -18.55
C LEU A 134 5.76 -32.54 -18.61
N GLY A 135 6.51 -33.22 -17.75
CA GLY A 135 7.97 -33.16 -17.73
C GLY A 135 8.54 -31.79 -17.30
N MET A 136 7.78 -30.98 -16.57
CA MET A 136 8.21 -29.65 -16.14
C MET A 136 9.29 -29.72 -15.06
N THR A 137 10.19 -28.74 -15.04
CA THR A 137 11.14 -28.54 -13.93
C THR A 137 10.45 -27.88 -12.73
N THR A 138 10.94 -28.09 -11.51
CA THR A 138 10.40 -27.41 -10.31
C THR A 138 10.45 -25.88 -10.41
N LYS A 139 11.38 -25.34 -11.21
CA LYS A 139 11.46 -23.91 -11.54
C LYS A 139 10.33 -23.45 -12.46
N GLU A 140 9.97 -24.25 -13.45
CA GLU A 140 8.84 -23.97 -14.34
C GLU A 140 7.51 -24.12 -13.60
N ILE A 141 7.37 -25.17 -12.79
CA ILE A 141 6.21 -25.36 -11.91
C ILE A 141 6.08 -24.18 -10.95
N GLY A 142 7.18 -23.71 -10.36
CA GLY A 142 7.17 -22.54 -9.48
C GLY A 142 6.67 -21.29 -10.20
N LYS A 143 7.16 -21.04 -11.42
CA LYS A 143 6.65 -19.94 -12.25
C LYS A 143 5.15 -20.07 -12.55
N VAL A 144 4.69 -21.28 -12.83
CA VAL A 144 3.27 -21.56 -13.12
C VAL A 144 2.39 -21.39 -11.89
N ASN A 145 2.88 -21.79 -10.72
CA ASN A 145 2.14 -21.72 -9.47
C ASN A 145 2.32 -20.37 -8.74
N GLY A 146 3.11 -19.44 -9.28
CA GLY A 146 3.44 -18.18 -8.62
C GLY A 146 4.31 -18.36 -7.37
N THR A 147 5.03 -19.47 -7.25
CA THR A 147 5.86 -19.82 -6.09
C THR A 147 7.33 -19.98 -6.46
N SER A 148 8.19 -20.06 -5.44
CA SER A 148 9.61 -20.33 -5.68
C SER A 148 9.84 -21.81 -6.02
N ALA A 149 10.89 -22.10 -6.78
CA ALA A 149 11.30 -23.49 -7.03
C ALA A 149 11.59 -24.25 -5.72
N GLY A 150 12.05 -23.56 -4.68
CA GLY A 150 12.26 -24.13 -3.35
C GLY A 150 10.95 -24.52 -2.66
N THR A 151 9.91 -23.70 -2.82
CA THR A 151 8.55 -23.99 -2.34
C THR A 151 7.99 -25.22 -3.04
N VAL A 152 8.14 -25.32 -4.35
CA VAL A 152 7.71 -26.51 -5.12
C VAL A 152 8.45 -27.77 -4.68
N CYS A 153 9.77 -27.70 -4.47
CA CYS A 153 10.53 -28.85 -3.96
C CYS A 153 10.01 -29.28 -2.57
N SER A 154 9.82 -28.32 -1.67
CA SER A 154 9.29 -28.59 -0.33
C SER A 154 7.89 -29.19 -0.36
N ASP A 155 7.03 -28.69 -1.25
CA ASP A 155 5.67 -29.16 -1.44
C ASP A 155 5.66 -30.61 -1.97
N MET A 156 6.46 -30.90 -3.01
CA MET A 156 6.61 -32.24 -3.58
C MET A 156 7.18 -33.24 -2.57
N ASP A 157 8.20 -32.85 -1.81
CA ASP A 157 8.79 -33.69 -0.75
C ASP A 157 7.74 -33.97 0.35
N SER A 158 6.89 -32.99 0.68
CA SER A 158 5.84 -33.11 1.70
C SER A 158 4.68 -34.02 1.28
N CYS A 159 4.38 -34.12 -0.03
CA CYS A 159 3.33 -35.01 -0.56
C CYS A 159 3.87 -36.36 -1.08
N GLY A 160 5.17 -36.61 -0.90
CA GLY A 160 5.84 -37.87 -1.23
C GLY A 160 6.06 -38.09 -2.73
N LEU A 161 6.21 -37.03 -3.52
CA LEU A 161 6.56 -37.13 -4.94
C LEU A 161 8.07 -37.20 -5.10
N GLU A 162 8.56 -38.31 -5.67
CA GLU A 162 9.98 -38.47 -5.97
C GLU A 162 10.43 -37.48 -7.05
N ARG A 163 11.49 -36.73 -6.75
CA ARG A 163 12.09 -35.79 -7.69
C ARG A 163 13.09 -36.50 -8.58
N ARG A 164 13.04 -36.19 -9.88
CA ARG A 164 13.99 -36.66 -10.89
C ARG A 164 15.43 -36.29 -10.55
N GLY A 165 16.35 -37.16 -10.94
CA GLY A 165 17.78 -36.90 -10.81
C GLY A 165 18.23 -35.69 -11.65
N ARG A 166 19.40 -35.13 -11.32
CA ARG A 166 19.94 -33.91 -11.97
C ARG A 166 20.07 -34.07 -13.50
N ALA A 167 20.45 -35.26 -13.98
CA ALA A 167 20.57 -35.57 -15.40
C ALA A 167 19.21 -35.62 -16.13
N GLU A 168 18.17 -36.10 -15.47
CA GLU A 168 16.80 -36.21 -16.02
C GLU A 168 16.05 -34.88 -15.98
N SER A 169 16.39 -34.00 -15.03
CA SER A 169 15.77 -32.66 -14.89
C SER A 169 16.10 -31.70 -16.05
N HIS A 170 17.23 -31.90 -16.73
CA HIS A 170 17.68 -31.05 -17.84
C HIS A 170 17.02 -31.41 -19.19
N LEU A 171 16.23 -32.48 -19.25
CA LEU A 171 15.47 -32.90 -20.43
C LEU A 171 14.08 -32.25 -20.53
N GLY A 172 13.78 -31.23 -19.71
CA GLY A 172 12.47 -30.56 -19.64
C GLY A 172 11.92 -30.23 -21.03
N LYS A 173 10.79 -30.86 -21.39
CA LYS A 173 10.14 -30.64 -22.68
C LYS A 173 9.64 -29.20 -22.73
N LYS A 174 10.04 -28.46 -23.76
CA LYS A 174 9.60 -27.08 -24.01
C LYS A 174 8.07 -27.06 -24.02
N LEU A 175 7.46 -26.36 -23.05
CA LEU A 175 6.00 -26.28 -22.91
C LEU A 175 5.36 -25.81 -24.21
N SER A 176 4.37 -26.56 -24.69
CA SER A 176 3.58 -26.16 -25.87
C SER A 176 2.81 -24.87 -25.56
N ASN A 177 2.49 -24.10 -26.60
CA ASN A 177 1.71 -22.87 -26.44
C ASN A 177 0.32 -23.15 -25.87
N GLU A 178 -0.24 -24.33 -26.14
CA GLU A 178 -1.53 -24.77 -25.61
C GLU A 178 -1.49 -24.98 -24.09
N THR A 179 -0.41 -25.58 -23.57
CA THR A 179 -0.23 -25.79 -22.12
C THR A 179 -0.01 -24.46 -21.40
N LYS A 180 0.75 -23.53 -21.99
CA LYS A 180 0.91 -22.16 -21.44
C LYS A 180 -0.41 -21.41 -21.38
N LYS A 181 -1.28 -21.61 -22.38
CA LYS A 181 -2.63 -21.03 -22.41
C LYS A 181 -3.51 -21.60 -21.29
N LYS A 182 -3.57 -22.93 -21.12
CA LYS A 182 -4.33 -23.57 -20.02
C LYS A 182 -3.89 -23.11 -18.63
N ILE A 183 -2.59 -22.88 -18.45
CA ILE A 183 -2.03 -22.31 -17.22
C ILE A 183 -2.51 -20.87 -17.01
N SER A 184 -2.42 -20.03 -18.05
CA SER A 184 -2.93 -18.65 -18.01
C SER A 184 -4.42 -18.63 -17.65
N ASP A 185 -5.21 -19.50 -18.26
CA ASP A 185 -6.65 -19.60 -18.06
C ASP A 185 -7.01 -20.07 -16.64
N SER A 186 -6.16 -20.89 -16.00
CA SER A 186 -6.38 -21.35 -14.61
C SER A 186 -6.17 -20.26 -13.52
N HIS A 187 -5.54 -19.14 -13.87
CA HIS A 187 -5.40 -17.96 -12.99
C HIS A 187 -6.59 -16.99 -13.07
N TYR A 188 -7.53 -17.23 -13.98
CA TYR A 188 -8.77 -16.46 -14.14
C TYR A 188 -9.95 -17.05 -13.33
N THR A 189 -9.71 -17.46 -12.08
CA THR A 189 -10.84 -17.69 -11.16
C THR A 189 -11.34 -16.34 -10.66
N PRO A 190 -12.66 -16.11 -10.55
CA PRO A 190 -13.21 -14.85 -10.04
C PRO A 190 -12.58 -14.42 -8.71
N GLU A 191 -12.31 -15.37 -7.83
CA GLU A 191 -11.72 -15.14 -6.50
C GLU A 191 -10.25 -14.69 -6.56
N ALA A 192 -9.47 -15.21 -7.50
CA ALA A 192 -8.07 -14.80 -7.70
C ALA A 192 -8.00 -13.40 -8.33
N ILE A 193 -8.84 -13.13 -9.32
CA ILE A 193 -8.95 -11.81 -9.97
C ILE A 193 -9.33 -10.75 -8.93
N GLU A 194 -10.32 -11.04 -8.08
CA GLU A 194 -10.76 -10.09 -7.05
C GLU A 194 -9.69 -9.87 -5.97
N ARG A 195 -8.96 -10.92 -5.57
CA ARG A 195 -7.84 -10.78 -4.63
C ARG A 195 -6.71 -9.90 -5.19
N ASP A 196 -6.31 -10.13 -6.44
CA ASP A 196 -5.27 -9.35 -7.09
C ASP A 196 -5.71 -7.90 -7.30
N ARG A 197 -6.99 -7.68 -7.62
CA ARG A 197 -7.60 -6.36 -7.70
C ARG A 197 -7.50 -5.61 -6.36
N ILE A 198 -7.94 -6.22 -5.26
CA ILE A 198 -7.86 -5.63 -3.91
C ILE A 198 -6.41 -5.31 -3.55
N HIS A 199 -5.48 -6.23 -3.82
CA HIS A 199 -4.05 -6.01 -3.54
C HIS A 199 -3.46 -4.86 -4.37
N GLY A 200 -3.86 -4.74 -5.64
CA GLY A 200 -3.51 -3.63 -6.52
C GLY A 200 -4.00 -2.29 -5.96
N ILE A 201 -5.27 -2.20 -5.58
CA ILE A 201 -5.88 -0.99 -4.99
C ILE A 201 -5.11 -0.54 -3.75
N LEU A 202 -4.89 -1.47 -2.79
CA LEU A 202 -4.17 -1.17 -1.55
C LEU A 202 -2.72 -0.71 -1.80
N THR A 203 -2.07 -1.29 -2.81
CA THR A 203 -0.70 -0.92 -3.18
C THR A 203 -0.65 0.47 -3.79
N CYS A 204 -1.57 0.80 -4.71
CA CYS A 204 -1.68 2.11 -5.31
C CYS A 204 -1.98 3.20 -4.27
N GLU A 205 -2.96 2.96 -3.38
CA GLU A 205 -3.29 3.86 -2.28
C GLU A 205 -2.09 4.15 -1.37
N ARG A 206 -1.38 3.10 -0.96
CA ARG A 206 -0.17 3.25 -0.14
C ARG A 206 0.91 4.06 -0.85
N ILE A 207 1.08 3.87 -2.17
CA ILE A 207 2.05 4.64 -2.96
C ILE A 207 1.65 6.12 -3.00
N ARG A 208 0.36 6.41 -3.25
CA ARG A 208 -0.18 7.77 -3.31
C ARG A 208 0.04 8.55 -2.02
N LEU A 209 -0.25 7.93 -0.86
CA LEU A 209 -0.06 8.51 0.46
C LEU A 209 1.41 8.88 0.78
N GLN A 210 2.37 8.38 0.01
CA GLN A 210 3.80 8.67 0.16
C GLN A 210 4.34 9.71 -0.84
N LYS A 211 3.51 10.21 -1.76
CA LYS A 211 3.97 11.11 -2.82
C LYS A 211 3.84 12.57 -2.42
N TYR A 212 2.64 13.14 -2.47
CA TYR A 212 2.40 14.57 -2.23
C TYR A 212 1.20 14.76 -1.32
N HIS A 213 1.38 15.49 -0.22
CA HIS A 213 0.29 15.86 0.70
C HIS A 213 0.05 17.37 0.60
N VAL A 214 -0.84 17.77 -0.31
CA VAL A 214 -1.05 19.17 -0.68
C VAL A 214 -1.87 19.86 0.41
N ASP A 215 -1.36 21.00 0.91
CA ASP A 215 -1.96 21.79 2.00
C ASP A 215 -2.28 21.03 3.29
N LYS A 216 -1.74 19.81 3.46
CA LYS A 216 -2.17 18.86 4.49
C LYS A 216 -3.68 18.51 4.43
N ARG A 217 -4.27 18.57 3.23
CA ARG A 217 -5.70 18.35 2.99
C ARG A 217 -6.00 17.10 2.19
N PHE A 218 -5.24 16.85 1.13
CA PHE A 218 -5.48 15.73 0.22
C PHE A 218 -4.17 15.19 -0.35
N TYR A 219 -4.18 13.92 -0.73
CA TYR A 219 -3.03 13.26 -1.34
C TYR A 219 -3.15 13.18 -2.86
N SER A 220 -2.08 13.56 -3.55
CA SER A 220 -2.00 13.45 -5.01
C SER A 220 -0.89 12.50 -5.45
N ASP A 221 -1.19 11.76 -6.51
CA ASP A 221 -0.34 10.77 -7.14
C ASP A 221 0.72 11.39 -8.06
N SER A 222 0.59 12.66 -8.43
CA SER A 222 1.58 13.36 -9.26
C SER A 222 1.62 14.85 -8.96
N ILE A 223 2.71 15.51 -9.38
CA ILE A 223 2.81 16.97 -9.26
C ILE A 223 1.72 17.67 -10.08
N GLU A 224 1.41 17.12 -11.25
CA GLU A 224 0.47 17.73 -12.18
C GLU A 224 -0.96 17.58 -11.69
N GLU A 225 -1.37 16.39 -11.26
CA GLU A 225 -2.69 16.14 -10.69
C GLU A 225 -2.96 17.06 -9.49
N GLY A 226 -2.00 17.18 -8.55
CA GLY A 226 -2.12 18.10 -7.44
C GLY A 226 -2.24 19.56 -7.88
N ALA A 227 -1.57 19.94 -8.97
CA ALA A 227 -1.70 21.27 -9.55
C ALA A 227 -3.07 21.47 -10.22
N VAL A 228 -3.61 20.46 -10.90
CA VAL A 228 -4.97 20.48 -11.47
C VAL A 228 -6.01 20.67 -10.37
N ALA A 229 -5.88 19.94 -9.25
CA ALA A 229 -6.77 20.10 -8.09
C ALA A 229 -6.80 21.56 -7.59
N LEU A 230 -5.62 22.19 -7.45
CA LEU A 230 -5.51 23.59 -7.05
C LEU A 230 -6.03 24.56 -8.11
N MET A 231 -5.89 24.25 -9.40
CA MET A 231 -6.49 25.05 -10.49
C MET A 231 -8.01 25.01 -10.42
N LEU A 232 -8.61 23.83 -10.32
CA LEU A 232 -10.06 23.68 -10.19
C LEU A 232 -10.60 24.37 -8.95
N GLU A 233 -9.88 24.28 -7.83
CA GLU A 233 -10.26 24.94 -6.58
C GLU A 233 -10.31 26.47 -6.72
N ASP A 234 -9.31 27.08 -7.37
CA ASP A 234 -9.24 28.53 -7.46
C ASP A 234 -10.22 29.14 -8.46
N TYR A 235 -10.50 28.45 -9.58
CA TYR A 235 -11.24 29.04 -10.69
C TYR A 235 -12.63 28.46 -10.93
N VAL A 236 -12.95 27.27 -10.41
CA VAL A 236 -14.22 26.58 -10.74
C VAL A 236 -15.01 26.19 -9.49
N ILE A 237 -14.40 25.43 -8.58
CA ILE A 237 -15.09 24.83 -7.42
C ILE A 237 -15.20 25.83 -6.26
N GLY A 238 -14.22 26.72 -6.13
CA GLY A 238 -14.10 27.66 -5.03
C GLY A 238 -13.12 27.19 -3.94
N LYS A 239 -12.57 28.15 -3.19
CA LYS A 239 -11.48 27.94 -2.22
C LYS A 239 -11.78 26.82 -1.22
N LYS A 240 -10.82 25.91 -1.06
CA LYS A 240 -10.91 24.70 -0.22
C LYS A 240 -12.06 23.76 -0.61
N GLY A 241 -12.50 23.80 -1.87
CA GLY A 241 -13.57 22.97 -2.40
C GLY A 241 -13.16 21.53 -2.71
N ILE A 242 -11.86 21.22 -2.84
CA ILE A 242 -11.37 19.87 -3.09
C ILE A 242 -11.55 18.98 -1.86
N LYS A 243 -12.23 17.85 -2.06
CA LYS A 243 -12.55 16.82 -1.06
C LYS A 243 -12.28 15.44 -1.64
N GLU A 244 -11.29 14.78 -1.07
CA GLU A 244 -10.87 13.43 -1.45
C GLU A 244 -12.01 12.42 -1.30
N GLY A 245 -12.19 11.55 -2.30
CA GLY A 245 -13.27 10.57 -2.37
C GLY A 245 -14.65 11.15 -2.72
N VAL A 246 -14.79 12.47 -2.87
CA VAL A 246 -16.06 13.14 -3.18
C VAL A 246 -16.02 13.83 -4.54
N ASN A 247 -15.10 14.78 -4.73
CA ASN A 247 -14.91 15.49 -6.00
C ASN A 247 -13.47 15.48 -6.51
N PHE A 248 -12.59 14.79 -5.78
CA PHE A 248 -11.23 14.50 -6.16
C PHE A 248 -10.93 13.04 -5.82
N GLN A 249 -10.35 12.28 -6.75
CA GLN A 249 -10.11 10.85 -6.59
C GLN A 249 -11.40 10.12 -6.17
N VAL A 250 -12.46 10.30 -6.96
CA VAL A 250 -13.82 9.82 -6.69
C VAL A 250 -13.86 8.30 -6.81
N LYS A 251 -14.26 7.62 -5.72
CA LYS A 251 -14.20 6.16 -5.55
C LYS A 251 -15.48 5.60 -4.92
N ASP A 252 -16.53 6.40 -4.85
CA ASP A 252 -17.81 5.99 -4.27
C ASP A 252 -18.76 5.48 -5.36
N ARG A 253 -19.93 4.99 -4.91
CA ARG A 253 -21.03 4.55 -5.77
C ARG A 253 -20.68 3.51 -6.83
N GLY A 254 -19.66 2.68 -6.60
CA GLY A 254 -19.28 1.61 -7.53
C GLY A 254 -18.36 2.05 -8.66
N ILE A 255 -17.69 3.21 -8.54
CA ILE A 255 -16.53 3.50 -9.38
C ILE A 255 -15.40 2.53 -9.03
N ASP A 256 -15.23 1.56 -9.90
CA ASP A 256 -14.23 0.51 -9.83
C ASP A 256 -12.92 0.96 -10.52
N ASN A 257 -11.77 0.39 -10.14
CA ASN A 257 -10.43 0.70 -10.71
C ASN A 257 -9.87 2.11 -10.44
N GLY A 258 -9.32 2.30 -9.24
CA GLY A 258 -8.40 3.41 -8.95
C GLY A 258 -9.06 4.76 -8.65
N GLY A 259 -10.33 4.93 -8.99
CA GLY A 259 -11.10 6.18 -8.84
C GLY A 259 -10.85 7.16 -9.97
N ILE A 260 -11.80 8.07 -10.23
CA ILE A 260 -11.71 9.12 -11.27
C ILE A 260 -11.18 10.41 -10.67
N ASP A 261 -10.32 11.11 -11.41
CA ASP A 261 -9.53 12.20 -10.82
C ASP A 261 -10.40 13.33 -10.26
N PHE A 262 -11.42 13.80 -10.98
CA PHE A 262 -12.25 14.93 -10.53
C PHE A 262 -13.72 14.78 -10.94
N LEU A 263 -14.62 15.28 -10.08
CA LEU A 263 -16.04 15.50 -10.40
C LEU A 263 -16.37 16.99 -10.24
N VAL A 264 -16.74 17.64 -11.34
CA VAL A 264 -16.94 19.08 -11.44
C VAL A 264 -18.29 19.36 -12.11
N ASN A 265 -19.23 19.94 -11.37
CA ASN A 265 -20.58 20.28 -11.88
C ASN A 265 -21.25 19.10 -12.63
N ASP A 266 -21.27 17.92 -11.99
CA ASP A 266 -21.84 16.67 -12.52
C ASP A 266 -21.14 16.08 -13.76
N GLU A 267 -19.95 16.59 -14.11
CA GLU A 267 -19.09 16.07 -15.17
C GLU A 267 -17.74 15.62 -14.60
N PHE A 268 -17.25 14.46 -15.05
CA PHE A 268 -15.95 13.97 -14.63
C PHE A 268 -14.84 14.56 -15.49
N LEU A 269 -13.71 14.86 -14.86
CA LEU A 269 -12.47 15.20 -15.52
C LEU A 269 -11.39 14.20 -15.12
N GLU A 270 -10.70 13.67 -16.11
CA GLU A 270 -9.56 12.78 -15.97
C GLU A 270 -8.31 13.46 -16.53
N TRP A 271 -7.29 13.68 -15.69
CA TRP A 271 -6.02 14.26 -16.10
C TRP A 271 -5.05 13.15 -16.50
N HIS A 272 -4.89 12.93 -17.80
CA HIS A 272 -4.05 11.85 -18.30
C HIS A 272 -3.20 12.30 -19.49
N PRO A 273 -2.02 12.90 -19.25
CA PRO A 273 -1.08 13.21 -20.32
C PRO A 273 -0.53 11.92 -20.92
N ILE A 274 -1.03 11.57 -22.10
CA ILE A 274 -0.68 10.33 -22.80
C ILE A 274 0.77 10.44 -23.29
N GLN A 275 1.62 9.59 -22.72
CA GLN A 275 3.00 9.46 -23.17
C GLN A 275 3.05 8.71 -24.50
N ASP A 276 4.02 9.08 -25.34
CA ASP A 276 4.09 8.61 -26.73
C ASP A 276 4.34 7.09 -26.90
N TYR A 277 4.68 6.38 -25.82
CA TYR A 277 5.01 4.96 -25.87
C TYR A 277 4.96 4.30 -24.48
N ASP A 278 4.37 3.11 -24.38
CA ASP A 278 4.60 2.20 -23.25
C ASP A 278 5.82 1.32 -23.56
N GLU A 279 6.93 1.51 -22.82
CA GLU A 279 8.15 0.69 -22.97
C GLU A 279 7.94 -0.80 -22.78
N LYS A 280 6.83 -1.18 -22.16
CA LYS A 280 6.49 -2.56 -21.82
C LYS A 280 5.83 -3.31 -22.97
N ASP A 281 5.23 -2.61 -23.93
CA ASP A 281 4.68 -3.25 -25.13
C ASP A 281 5.81 -3.56 -26.13
N ARG A 282 6.08 -4.85 -26.31
CA ARG A 282 7.17 -5.32 -27.15
C ARG A 282 6.94 -4.96 -28.62
N ASP A 283 5.70 -5.05 -29.09
CA ASP A 283 5.37 -4.94 -30.52
C ASP A 283 5.37 -3.48 -30.93
N VAL A 284 4.78 -2.61 -30.11
CA VAL A 284 4.87 -1.14 -30.26
C VAL A 284 6.33 -0.67 -30.24
N ARG A 285 7.15 -1.21 -29.33
CA ARG A 285 8.59 -0.88 -29.26
C ARG A 285 9.38 -1.33 -30.49
N VAL A 286 9.03 -2.46 -31.08
CA VAL A 286 9.68 -2.93 -32.32
C VAL A 286 9.30 -2.01 -33.48
N MET A 287 8.02 -1.72 -33.67
CA MET A 287 7.56 -0.80 -34.72
C MET A 287 8.19 0.59 -34.58
N TYR A 288 8.21 1.16 -33.38
CA TYR A 288 8.81 2.47 -33.16
C TYR A 288 10.32 2.49 -33.47
N ARG A 289 11.04 1.42 -33.14
CA ARG A 289 12.47 1.30 -33.49
C ARG A 289 12.69 1.23 -35.00
N GLU A 290 11.78 0.63 -35.74
CA GLU A 290 11.83 0.56 -37.20
C GLU A 290 11.55 1.93 -37.81
N LEU A 291 10.45 2.58 -37.44
CA LEU A 291 10.10 3.94 -37.87
C LEU A 291 11.22 4.95 -37.57
N LYS A 292 11.89 4.81 -36.42
CA LYS A 292 13.00 5.69 -36.04
C LYS A 292 14.25 5.53 -36.92
N LYS A 293 14.47 4.37 -37.57
CA LYS A 293 15.58 4.21 -38.51
C LYS A 293 15.38 5.09 -39.75
N ASP A 294 14.13 5.30 -40.13
CA ASP A 294 13.74 6.09 -41.30
C ASP A 294 13.64 7.59 -40.98
N ALA A 295 13.58 7.96 -39.69
CA ALA A 295 13.58 9.35 -39.20
C ALA A 295 14.85 10.18 -39.54
N ARG A 296 15.79 9.62 -40.30
CA ARG A 296 17.02 10.32 -40.73
C ARG A 296 16.76 11.33 -41.84
N THR A 297 15.58 11.32 -42.45
CA THR A 297 15.13 12.31 -43.44
C THR A 297 13.98 13.15 -42.89
N PRO A 298 13.75 14.37 -43.40
CA PRO A 298 12.58 15.18 -43.04
C PRO A 298 11.25 14.44 -43.26
N GLU A 299 11.14 13.66 -44.33
CA GLU A 299 9.95 12.88 -44.69
C GLU A 299 9.73 11.71 -43.72
N GLY A 300 10.80 11.02 -43.34
CA GLY A 300 10.74 9.97 -42.31
C GLY A 300 10.40 10.52 -40.94
N GLN A 301 10.92 11.72 -40.60
CA GLN A 301 10.55 12.40 -39.36
C GLN A 301 9.07 12.81 -39.34
N LYS A 302 8.52 13.24 -40.48
CA LYS A 302 7.08 13.53 -40.62
C LYS A 302 6.24 12.28 -40.39
N THR A 303 6.61 11.17 -41.03
CA THR A 303 5.94 9.86 -40.88
C THR A 303 5.93 9.38 -39.43
N VAL A 304 7.06 9.50 -38.72
CA VAL A 304 7.16 9.16 -37.29
C VAL A 304 6.26 10.04 -36.43
N ASN A 305 6.17 11.33 -36.74
CA ASN A 305 5.34 12.27 -35.99
C ASN A 305 3.84 12.02 -36.22
N GLU A 306 3.43 11.69 -37.45
CA GLU A 306 2.06 11.29 -37.78
C GLU A 306 1.70 10.00 -37.04
N TRP A 307 2.53 8.97 -37.11
CA TRP A 307 2.30 7.71 -36.38
C TRP A 307 2.20 7.93 -34.86
N ARG A 308 3.08 8.75 -34.27
CA ARG A 308 3.01 9.09 -32.82
C ARG A 308 1.73 9.83 -32.45
N LYS A 309 1.20 10.63 -33.36
CA LYS A 309 -0.06 11.34 -33.12
C LYS A 309 -1.20 10.33 -33.14
N ASP A 310 -1.31 9.53 -34.20
CA ASP A 310 -2.39 8.57 -34.38
C ASP A 310 -2.40 7.54 -33.23
N HIS A 311 -1.23 7.01 -32.86
CA HIS A 311 -1.12 6.06 -31.75
C HIS A 311 -1.52 6.67 -30.40
N ARG A 312 -1.20 7.95 -30.15
CA ARG A 312 -1.66 8.63 -28.93
C ARG A 312 -3.16 8.85 -28.92
N ASP A 313 -3.75 9.18 -30.07
CA ASP A 313 -5.19 9.36 -30.20
C ASP A 313 -5.91 8.01 -29.98
N GLU A 314 -5.38 6.90 -30.49
CA GLU A 314 -5.89 5.55 -30.20
C GLU A 314 -5.82 5.21 -28.70
N LEU A 315 -4.66 5.40 -28.06
CA LEU A 315 -4.51 5.17 -26.63
C LEU A 315 -5.44 6.07 -25.80
N ALA A 316 -5.71 7.29 -26.26
CA ALA A 316 -6.64 8.21 -25.62
C ALA A 316 -8.05 7.67 -25.62
N VAL A 317 -8.51 7.20 -26.78
CA VAL A 317 -9.85 6.63 -26.94
C VAL A 317 -9.98 5.38 -26.07
N ASP A 318 -9.02 4.47 -26.13
CA ASP A 318 -9.04 3.25 -25.32
C ASP A 318 -9.06 3.54 -23.82
N TYR A 319 -8.27 4.52 -23.38
CA TYR A 319 -8.26 4.94 -21.98
C TYR A 319 -9.61 5.58 -21.60
N TRP A 320 -10.07 6.55 -22.38
CA TRP A 320 -11.34 7.24 -22.16
C TRP A 320 -12.53 6.26 -22.10
N MET A 321 -12.63 5.30 -23.03
CA MET A 321 -13.70 4.31 -23.05
C MET A 321 -13.74 3.48 -21.76
N LYS A 322 -12.57 3.14 -21.20
CA LYS A 322 -12.50 2.44 -19.90
C LYS A 322 -12.99 3.31 -18.75
N ARG A 323 -12.66 4.62 -18.78
CA ARG A 323 -13.09 5.56 -17.73
C ARG A 323 -14.58 5.86 -17.82
N GLN A 324 -15.10 6.10 -19.02
CA GLN A 324 -16.52 6.29 -19.26
C GLN A 324 -17.32 5.04 -18.87
N GLY A 325 -16.85 3.85 -19.25
CA GLY A 325 -17.49 2.59 -18.83
C GLY A 325 -17.55 2.44 -17.30
N ALA A 326 -16.49 2.82 -16.57
CA ALA A 326 -16.51 2.81 -15.11
C ALA A 326 -17.52 3.81 -14.50
N VAL A 327 -17.78 4.95 -15.16
CA VAL A 327 -18.84 5.88 -14.75
C VAL A 327 -20.22 5.29 -15.06
N ASP A 328 -20.41 4.76 -16.26
CA ASP A 328 -21.68 4.19 -16.73
C ASP A 328 -22.13 3.00 -15.88
N ASP A 329 -21.19 2.17 -15.43
CA ASP A 329 -21.43 1.01 -14.56
C ASP A 329 -21.58 1.38 -13.07
N SER A 330 -21.39 2.65 -12.72
CA SER A 330 -21.50 3.16 -11.35
C SER A 330 -22.83 3.86 -11.07
N GLY A 331 -23.03 4.32 -9.84
CA GLY A 331 -24.15 5.20 -9.47
C GLY A 331 -24.06 6.63 -10.05
N TYR A 332 -23.15 6.87 -10.99
CA TYR A 332 -23.02 8.08 -11.79
C TYR A 332 -23.44 7.90 -13.26
N ALA A 333 -24.10 6.78 -13.59
CA ALA A 333 -24.56 6.49 -14.94
C ALA A 333 -25.22 7.72 -15.61
N GLY A 334 -24.73 8.08 -16.80
CA GLY A 334 -25.17 9.25 -17.57
C GLY A 334 -24.31 10.52 -17.37
N ALA A 335 -23.37 10.53 -16.43
CA ALA A 335 -22.36 11.58 -16.35
C ALA A 335 -21.29 11.39 -17.45
N ASN A 336 -20.80 12.50 -18.01
CA ASN A 336 -19.74 12.49 -19.01
C ASN A 336 -18.35 12.46 -18.36
N VAL A 337 -17.39 11.77 -18.98
CA VAL A 337 -15.97 11.86 -18.65
C VAL A 337 -15.27 12.71 -19.72
N GLU A 338 -14.67 13.83 -19.33
CA GLU A 338 -13.74 14.56 -20.18
C GLU A 338 -12.30 14.09 -19.91
N LEU A 339 -11.57 13.73 -20.95
CA LEU A 339 -10.16 13.40 -20.86
C LEU A 339 -9.29 14.62 -21.22
N ALA A 340 -8.59 15.19 -20.25
CA ALA A 340 -7.61 16.24 -20.49
C ALA A 340 -6.20 15.65 -20.65
N ARG A 341 -5.68 15.72 -21.87
CA ARG A 341 -4.37 15.14 -22.25
C ARG A 341 -3.23 16.14 -22.19
N ASN A 342 -3.55 17.43 -22.08
CA ASN A 342 -2.59 18.50 -22.06
C ASN A 342 -3.16 19.77 -21.38
N GLU A 343 -2.27 20.74 -21.13
CA GLU A 343 -2.62 22.00 -20.45
C GLU A 343 -3.72 22.78 -21.18
N ARG A 344 -3.84 22.65 -22.51
CA ARG A 344 -4.84 23.37 -23.29
C ARG A 344 -6.23 22.78 -23.11
N GLU A 345 -6.34 21.46 -23.19
CA GLU A 345 -7.61 20.74 -22.97
C GLU A 345 -8.12 20.95 -21.53
N LEU A 346 -7.22 20.94 -20.55
CA LEU A 346 -7.59 21.29 -19.17
C LEU A 346 -8.13 22.74 -19.06
N TYR A 347 -7.49 23.69 -19.72
CA TYR A 347 -7.96 25.07 -19.74
C TYR A 347 -9.34 25.19 -20.39
N ASP A 348 -9.54 24.57 -21.54
CA ASP A 348 -10.81 24.62 -22.26
C ASP A 348 -11.95 23.98 -21.42
N PHE A 349 -11.67 22.88 -20.70
CA PHE A 349 -12.58 22.31 -19.70
C PHE A 349 -12.91 23.32 -18.59
N MET A 350 -11.91 23.96 -17.98
CA MET A 350 -12.15 24.92 -16.90
C MET A 350 -12.99 26.12 -17.36
N VAL A 351 -12.75 26.63 -18.57
CA VAL A 351 -13.55 27.73 -19.17
C VAL A 351 -15.00 27.28 -19.40
N LYS A 352 -15.21 26.05 -19.89
CA LYS A 352 -16.56 25.46 -20.03
C LYS A 352 -17.31 25.46 -18.69
N HIS A 353 -16.61 25.25 -17.57
CA HIS A 353 -17.18 25.27 -16.23
C HIS A 353 -17.12 26.65 -15.53
N GLY A 354 -16.87 27.74 -16.27
CA GLY A 354 -17.02 29.11 -15.78
C GLY A 354 -15.75 29.76 -15.23
N ALA A 355 -14.56 29.20 -15.48
CA ALA A 355 -13.31 29.83 -15.10
C ALA A 355 -13.10 31.15 -15.87
N ASP A 356 -12.97 32.26 -15.14
CA ASP A 356 -12.60 33.58 -15.70
C ASP A 356 -11.09 33.81 -15.57
N VAL A 357 -10.33 33.26 -16.52
CA VAL A 357 -8.88 33.42 -16.58
C VAL A 357 -8.40 33.33 -18.03
N SER A 358 -7.44 34.16 -18.42
CA SER A 358 -6.82 34.04 -19.75
C SER A 358 -5.90 32.82 -19.82
N TYR A 359 -5.76 32.20 -21.00
CA TYR A 359 -4.86 31.06 -21.18
C TYR A 359 -3.41 31.34 -20.76
N THR A 360 -2.90 32.56 -21.00
CA THR A 360 -1.56 32.97 -20.58
C THR A 360 -1.42 33.01 -19.06
N ALA A 361 -2.42 33.56 -18.36
CA ALA A 361 -2.44 33.59 -16.90
C ALA A 361 -2.60 32.19 -16.31
N PHE A 362 -3.52 31.38 -16.88
CA PHE A 362 -3.71 29.97 -16.54
C PHE A 362 -2.39 29.21 -16.61
N ARG A 363 -1.65 29.32 -17.73
CA ARG A 363 -0.41 28.56 -17.93
C ARG A 363 0.67 28.96 -16.93
N LYS A 364 0.76 30.25 -16.61
CA LYS A 364 1.69 30.73 -15.59
C LYS A 364 1.32 30.15 -14.22
N ASP A 365 0.06 30.26 -13.83
CA ASP A 365 -0.43 29.80 -12.53
C ASP A 365 -0.33 28.27 -12.38
N PHE A 366 -0.68 27.51 -13.42
CA PHE A 366 -0.52 26.05 -13.42
C PHE A 366 0.95 25.64 -13.20
N ASN A 367 1.90 26.32 -13.84
CA ASN A 367 3.33 26.07 -13.61
C ASN A 367 3.79 26.45 -12.20
N ASP A 368 3.26 27.53 -11.64
CA ASP A 368 3.57 27.94 -10.27
C ASP A 368 2.98 26.97 -9.24
N LYS A 369 1.77 26.44 -9.47
CA LYS A 369 1.16 25.37 -8.68
C LYS A 369 1.93 24.06 -8.78
N LYS A 370 2.42 23.67 -9.97
CA LYS A 370 3.32 22.51 -10.11
C LYS A 370 4.58 22.67 -9.25
N LYS A 371 5.19 23.86 -9.24
CA LYS A 371 6.35 24.15 -8.36
C LYS A 371 5.96 24.04 -6.89
N TYR A 372 4.79 24.55 -6.51
CA TYR A 372 4.29 24.47 -5.13
C TYR A 372 4.05 23.02 -4.70
N VAL A 373 3.30 22.23 -5.45
CA VAL A 373 2.99 20.82 -5.14
C VAL A 373 4.27 20.00 -4.99
N LYS A 374 5.29 20.28 -5.79
CA LYS A 374 6.62 19.65 -5.64
C LYS A 374 7.23 19.84 -4.25
N THR A 375 6.96 20.96 -3.58
CA THR A 375 7.41 21.23 -2.19
C THR A 375 6.58 20.46 -1.15
N CYS A 376 5.37 20.03 -1.49
CA CYS A 376 4.48 19.23 -0.64
C CYS A 376 4.84 17.73 -0.64
N LYS A 377 6.03 17.36 -1.14
CA LYS A 377 6.47 15.96 -1.19
C LYS A 377 6.57 15.39 0.22
N VAL A 378 5.96 14.22 0.45
CA VAL A 378 6.04 13.53 1.73
C VAL A 378 7.46 13.01 1.90
N LEU A 379 8.16 13.52 2.92
CA LEU A 379 9.48 13.01 3.28
C LEU A 379 9.29 11.64 3.93
N ARG A 380 9.96 10.62 3.41
CA ARG A 380 10.06 9.33 4.11
C ARG A 380 10.82 9.57 5.41
N GLU A 381 10.17 9.36 6.54
CA GLU A 381 10.90 9.25 7.81
C GLU A 381 11.92 8.13 7.64
N ALA A 382 13.19 8.46 7.83
CA ALA A 382 14.26 7.47 7.85
C ALA A 382 14.02 6.56 9.06
N ALA A 383 13.51 5.36 8.79
CA ALA A 383 13.35 4.29 9.79
C ALA A 383 14.72 3.73 10.18
#